data_AF-A0A7D9J3D8-F1
#
_entry.id   AF-A0A7D9J3D8-F1
#
_cell.length_a   1.000
_cell.length_b   1.000
_cell.length_c   1.000
_cell.angle_alpha   90.00
_cell.angle_beta   90.00
_cell.angle_gamma   90.00
#
_symmetry.space_group_name_H-M   'P 1'
#
loop_
_entity.id
_entity.type
_entity.pdbx_description
1 polymer ?
#
loop_
_entity_poly.entity_id
_entity_poly.type
_entity_poly.pdbx_seq_one_letter_code
_entity_poly.pdbx_strand_id
1 'polypeptide(L)'
;MTNVSGCYGGGWTMVMKIDGSLSTFKYNSSHWTNKTTYNDTDYGRNGGLDNGQYKGSTYSTTSFEEICVGMKYDGNFRAFSFRYPASSLYDLIADGNYRQTDVSRKQWKGLINGSSLQENCNRQGFNVRGDTTNPVHYKVTVKVRLGIVANEQNECDTPDSFLGLGAGGDLNHLKIACGSDSHTSANAAGNIAQCSADNGNKNARAMAYILVR
;
A
#
# COMPACT_ATOMS: atom_id res chain seq x y z
N MET A 1 -23.83 9.47 4.42
CA MET A 1 -22.50 8.94 4.06
C MET A 1 -22.61 8.17 2.77
N THR A 2 -21.82 8.53 1.76
CA THR A 2 -21.88 7.98 0.40
C THR A 2 -21.39 6.53 0.36
N ASN A 3 -22.03 5.71 -0.47
CA ASN A 3 -21.56 4.35 -0.77
C ASN A 3 -20.23 4.45 -1.54
N VAL A 4 -19.22 3.68 -1.13
CA VAL A 4 -17.93 3.61 -1.83
C VAL A 4 -17.95 2.34 -2.68
N SER A 5 -17.99 2.49 -4.00
CA SER A 5 -18.02 1.35 -4.92
C SER A 5 -16.86 0.38 -4.64
N GLY A 6 -17.19 -0.87 -4.28
CA GLY A 6 -16.22 -1.90 -3.87
C GLY A 6 -16.10 -2.10 -2.35
N CYS A 7 -16.58 -1.17 -1.54
CA CYS A 7 -16.64 -1.28 -0.08
C CYS A 7 -18.10 -1.31 0.36
N TYR A 8 -18.66 -2.53 0.41
CA TYR A 8 -20.09 -2.78 0.56
C TYR A 8 -20.68 -2.11 1.80
N GLY A 9 -21.80 -1.39 1.63
CA GLY A 9 -22.53 -0.71 2.71
C GLY A 9 -22.12 0.76 2.91
N GLY A 10 -22.64 1.38 3.97
CA GLY A 10 -22.34 2.76 4.36
C GLY A 10 -21.49 2.85 5.62
N GLY A 11 -21.27 4.07 6.12
CA GLY A 11 -20.60 4.32 7.41
C GLY A 11 -19.08 4.50 7.34
N TRP A 12 -18.51 4.54 6.15
CA TRP A 12 -17.06 4.64 5.97
C TRP A 12 -16.52 6.01 6.39
N THR A 13 -15.50 5.99 7.25
CA THR A 13 -14.73 7.16 7.66
C THR A 13 -13.40 7.20 6.93
N MET A 14 -13.11 8.31 6.25
CA MET A 14 -11.82 8.50 5.57
C MET A 14 -10.69 8.63 6.60
N VAL A 15 -9.63 7.85 6.44
CA VAL A 15 -8.47 7.84 7.35
C VAL A 15 -7.25 8.46 6.67
N MET A 16 -6.95 8.03 5.45
CA MET A 16 -5.80 8.50 4.69
C MET A 16 -6.06 8.52 3.19
N LYS A 17 -5.43 9.49 2.51
CA LYS A 17 -5.35 9.60 1.05
C LYS A 17 -3.89 9.77 0.65
N ILE A 18 -3.40 8.93 -0.26
CA ILE A 18 -1.98 8.81 -0.60
C ILE A 18 -1.80 8.92 -2.11
N ASP A 19 -1.18 10.02 -2.55
CA ASP A 19 -0.68 10.12 -3.92
C ASP A 19 0.62 9.32 -4.06
N GLY A 20 0.57 8.24 -4.84
CA GLY A 20 1.71 7.36 -5.11
C GLY A 20 2.89 8.03 -5.81
N SER A 21 2.68 9.19 -6.45
CA SER A 21 3.73 9.95 -7.11
C SER A 21 4.58 10.77 -6.15
N LEU A 22 4.11 11.00 -4.93
CA LEU A 22 4.76 11.86 -3.95
C LEU A 22 5.50 11.05 -2.87
N SER A 23 6.44 11.69 -2.18
CA SER A 23 7.26 11.05 -1.14
C SER A 23 6.63 11.07 0.26
N THR A 24 5.62 11.92 0.48
CA THR A 24 5.01 12.22 1.80
C THR A 24 4.70 10.98 2.62
N PHE A 25 4.11 9.96 1.99
CA PHE A 25 3.65 8.75 2.68
C PHE A 25 4.42 7.50 2.26
N LYS A 26 5.66 7.60 1.79
CA LYS A 26 6.51 6.40 1.59
C LYS A 26 6.69 5.62 2.91
N TYR A 27 7.09 4.35 2.81
CA TYR A 27 7.16 3.42 3.95
C TYR A 27 7.85 4.00 5.19
N ASN A 28 9.01 4.65 5.03
CA ASN A 28 9.81 5.20 6.12
C ASN A 28 9.32 6.56 6.64
N SER A 29 8.23 7.11 6.09
CA SER A 29 7.69 8.40 6.52
C SER A 29 7.26 8.35 7.99
N SER A 30 7.64 9.37 8.75
CA SER A 30 7.21 9.52 10.15
C SER A 30 5.70 9.69 10.27
N HIS A 31 4.99 10.06 9.19
CA HIS A 31 3.54 10.11 9.17
C HIS A 31 2.89 8.75 9.48
N TRP A 32 3.57 7.62 9.34
CA TRP A 32 3.05 6.31 9.73
C TRP A 32 3.17 6.04 11.24
N THR A 33 4.14 6.66 11.91
CA THR A 33 4.50 6.36 13.31
C THR A 33 4.19 7.49 14.29
N ASN A 34 3.77 8.66 13.80
CA ASN A 34 3.29 9.78 14.60
C ASN A 34 1.75 9.93 14.53
N LYS A 35 1.19 10.70 15.47
CA LYS A 35 -0.24 11.05 15.49
C LYS A 35 -0.54 12.39 14.79
N THR A 36 0.49 13.05 14.24
CA THR A 36 0.36 14.32 13.53
C THR A 36 -0.47 14.15 12.26
N THR A 37 -1.46 15.01 12.09
CA THR A 37 -2.34 15.05 10.92
C THR A 37 -1.63 15.67 9.72
N TYR A 38 -2.16 15.45 8.51
CA TYR A 38 -1.65 16.06 7.28
C TYR A 38 -2.83 16.47 6.41
N ASN A 39 -2.92 17.76 6.05
CA ASN A 39 -4.04 18.34 5.30
C ASN A 39 -5.42 17.98 5.89
N ASP A 40 -5.52 17.91 7.22
CA ASP A 40 -6.77 17.57 7.92
C ASP A 40 -7.72 18.77 8.01
N THR A 41 -8.12 19.24 6.83
CA THR A 41 -9.12 20.29 6.60
C THR A 41 -10.47 19.66 6.27
N ASP A 42 -11.54 20.44 6.27
CA ASP A 42 -12.87 19.95 5.88
C ASP A 42 -12.88 19.44 4.43
N TYR A 43 -12.10 20.06 3.55
CA TYR A 43 -11.90 19.57 2.18
C TYR A 43 -11.14 18.23 2.17
N GLY A 44 -10.07 18.09 2.96
CA GLY A 44 -9.35 16.82 3.07
C GLY A 44 -10.24 15.67 3.57
N ARG A 45 -11.05 15.93 4.59
CA ARG A 45 -11.99 14.98 5.22
C ARG A 45 -13.14 14.60 4.28
N ASN A 46 -13.78 15.60 3.66
CA ASN A 46 -15.06 15.45 2.98
C ASN A 46 -14.98 15.54 1.45
N GLY A 47 -13.80 15.81 0.88
CA GLY A 47 -13.59 15.89 -0.58
C GLY A 47 -13.73 14.55 -1.31
N GLY A 48 -13.94 13.46 -0.57
CA GLY A 48 -14.21 12.13 -1.14
C GLY A 48 -12.98 11.53 -1.81
N LEU A 49 -13.18 10.89 -2.97
CA LEU A 49 -12.15 10.22 -3.77
C LEU A 49 -11.42 11.19 -4.72
N ASP A 50 -11.02 12.34 -4.18
CA ASP A 50 -10.22 13.36 -4.85
C ASP A 50 -8.73 12.98 -4.91
N ASN A 51 -7.95 13.76 -5.65
CA ASN A 51 -6.51 13.50 -5.80
C ASN A 51 -5.65 14.20 -4.72
N GLY A 52 -6.25 14.66 -3.62
CA GLY A 52 -5.55 15.38 -2.55
C GLY A 52 -4.97 14.43 -1.49
N GLN A 53 -3.76 14.68 -1.01
CA GLN A 53 -3.18 13.94 0.10
C GLN A 53 -3.81 14.34 1.44
N TYR A 54 -4.04 13.35 2.30
CA TYR A 54 -4.75 13.51 3.57
C TYR A 54 -4.30 12.46 4.60
N LYS A 55 -4.18 12.88 5.85
CA LYS A 55 -4.12 12.01 7.03
C LYS A 55 -4.92 12.67 8.15
N GLY A 56 -6.02 12.04 8.52
CA GLY A 56 -6.93 12.53 9.55
C GLY A 56 -6.48 12.24 10.97
N SER A 57 -7.10 12.94 11.93
CA SER A 57 -7.03 12.54 13.35
C SER A 57 -7.57 11.11 13.56
N THR A 58 -8.55 10.71 12.74
CA THR A 58 -9.16 9.36 12.68
C THR A 58 -8.13 8.24 12.51
N TYR A 59 -6.96 8.52 11.93
CA TYR A 59 -5.83 7.59 11.88
C TYR A 59 -5.44 7.02 13.26
N SER A 60 -5.56 7.82 14.31
CA SER A 60 -5.12 7.48 15.67
C SER A 60 -6.23 7.41 16.72
N THR A 61 -7.46 7.78 16.36
CA THR A 61 -8.56 7.94 17.32
C THR A 61 -9.80 7.10 17.01
N THR A 62 -9.89 6.49 15.83
CA THR A 62 -11.07 5.74 15.39
C THR A 62 -10.83 4.25 15.47
N SER A 63 -11.54 3.57 16.37
CA SER A 63 -11.63 2.11 16.36
C SER A 63 -12.54 1.65 15.22
N PHE A 64 -12.28 0.46 14.70
CA PHE A 64 -13.03 -0.09 13.58
C PHE A 64 -13.04 -1.62 13.59
N GLU A 65 -13.99 -2.19 12.88
CA GLU A 65 -14.12 -3.62 12.62
C GLU A 65 -13.71 -3.98 11.19
N GLU A 66 -13.82 -3.02 10.27
CA GLU A 66 -13.57 -3.25 8.84
C GLU A 66 -12.73 -2.14 8.22
N ILE A 67 -11.91 -2.53 7.25
CA ILE A 67 -11.06 -1.63 6.47
C ILE A 67 -11.49 -1.72 5.00
N CYS A 68 -11.60 -0.57 4.36
CA CYS A 68 -11.78 -0.41 2.93
C CYS A 68 -10.50 0.16 2.32
N VAL A 69 -9.96 -0.53 1.32
CA VAL A 69 -8.79 -0.10 0.57
C VAL A 69 -9.22 0.20 -0.85
N GLY A 70 -8.94 1.42 -1.32
CA GLY A 70 -9.27 1.86 -2.67
C GLY A 70 -8.06 2.42 -3.40
N MET A 71 -8.04 2.26 -4.72
CA MET A 71 -7.08 2.90 -5.61
C MET A 71 -7.79 3.50 -6.82
N LYS A 72 -7.35 4.70 -7.20
CA LYS A 72 -7.68 5.36 -8.45
C LYS A 72 -6.45 5.35 -9.33
N TYR A 73 -6.54 4.70 -10.47
CA TYR A 73 -5.47 4.57 -11.46
C TYR A 73 -6.08 4.64 -12.86
N ASP A 74 -5.47 5.46 -13.73
CA ASP A 74 -5.93 5.65 -15.11
C ASP A 74 -7.45 5.95 -15.22
N GLY A 75 -7.91 6.91 -14.42
CA GLY A 75 -9.33 7.32 -14.35
C GLY A 75 -10.27 6.34 -13.66
N ASN A 76 -9.83 5.11 -13.38
CA ASN A 76 -10.67 4.05 -12.81
C ASN A 76 -10.46 3.93 -11.30
N PHE A 77 -11.54 3.91 -10.53
CA PHE A 77 -11.51 3.61 -9.10
C PHE A 77 -11.93 2.16 -8.84
N ARG A 78 -11.13 1.44 -8.06
CA ARG A 78 -11.46 0.08 -7.59
C ARG A 78 -11.12 -0.02 -6.11
N ALA A 79 -11.94 -0.76 -5.39
CA ALA A 79 -11.76 -0.96 -3.96
C ALA A 79 -12.26 -2.34 -3.53
N PHE A 80 -11.81 -2.77 -2.37
CA PHE A 80 -12.39 -3.89 -1.63
C PHE A 80 -12.33 -3.59 -0.13
N SER A 81 -13.17 -4.26 0.64
CA SER A 81 -13.11 -4.23 2.10
C SER A 81 -12.89 -5.62 2.69
N PHE A 82 -12.36 -5.64 3.92
CA PHE A 82 -12.14 -6.86 4.70
C PHE A 82 -12.20 -6.55 6.19
N ARG A 83 -12.64 -7.55 6.98
CA ARG A 83 -12.74 -7.44 8.43
C ARG A 83 -11.35 -7.51 9.06
N TYR A 84 -11.01 -6.54 9.89
CA TYR A 84 -9.79 -6.52 10.68
C TYR A 84 -9.98 -5.59 11.88
N PRO A 85 -10.46 -6.09 13.04
CA PRO A 85 -10.78 -5.22 14.18
C PRO A 85 -9.53 -4.62 14.80
N ALA A 86 -9.55 -3.31 15.09
CA ALA A 86 -8.45 -2.62 15.75
C ALA A 86 -8.89 -1.33 16.45
N SER A 87 -8.09 -0.90 17.43
CA SER A 87 -8.32 0.37 18.15
C SER A 87 -8.06 1.61 17.30
N SER A 88 -7.14 1.52 16.33
CA SER A 88 -6.88 2.54 15.30
C SER A 88 -5.91 2.03 14.24
N LEU A 89 -5.77 2.74 13.11
CA LEU A 89 -4.79 2.38 12.08
C LEU A 89 -3.36 2.67 12.58
N TYR A 90 -3.20 3.68 13.43
CA TYR A 90 -1.96 3.94 14.17
C TYR A 90 -1.51 2.71 14.95
N ASP A 91 -2.40 2.08 15.71
CA ASP A 91 -2.04 0.92 16.55
C ASP A 91 -1.65 -0.33 15.73
N LEU A 92 -2.12 -0.43 14.48
CA LEU A 92 -1.73 -1.49 13.54
C LEU A 92 -0.39 -1.24 12.85
N ILE A 93 0.01 0.02 12.68
CA ILE A 93 1.14 0.39 11.82
C ILE A 93 2.35 0.88 12.62
N ALA A 94 2.13 1.68 13.66
CA ALA A 94 3.17 2.51 14.27
C ALA A 94 4.31 1.71 14.92
N ASP A 95 4.02 0.51 15.42
CA ASP A 95 5.03 -0.37 16.03
C ASP A 95 5.94 -1.07 15.00
N GLY A 96 5.61 -0.98 13.71
CA GLY A 96 6.39 -1.59 12.63
C GLY A 96 6.30 -3.12 12.55
N ASN A 97 5.46 -3.76 13.34
CA ASN A 97 5.31 -5.21 13.35
C ASN A 97 4.48 -5.68 12.15
N TYR A 98 4.95 -6.76 11.52
CA TYR A 98 4.21 -7.43 10.45
C TYR A 98 2.93 -8.06 11.01
N ARG A 99 1.81 -7.88 10.31
CA ARG A 99 0.53 -8.52 10.64
C ARG A 99 -0.13 -9.00 9.36
N GLN A 100 -0.35 -10.30 9.25
CA GLN A 100 -1.01 -10.90 8.10
C GLN A 100 -2.50 -10.53 8.06
N THR A 101 -3.08 -10.34 6.87
CA THR A 101 -4.54 -10.26 6.68
C THR A 101 -5.04 -11.52 5.97
N ASP A 102 -6.35 -11.64 5.68
CA ASP A 102 -6.90 -12.74 4.88
C ASP A 102 -7.32 -12.29 3.46
N VAL A 103 -6.61 -11.30 2.90
CA VAL A 103 -6.87 -10.77 1.56
C VAL A 103 -6.06 -11.54 0.51
N SER A 104 -6.75 -12.08 -0.49
CA SER A 104 -6.12 -12.85 -1.56
C SER A 104 -5.27 -12.00 -2.50
N ARG A 105 -4.25 -12.61 -3.13
CA ARG A 105 -3.48 -12.00 -4.24
C ARG A 105 -4.40 -11.43 -5.33
N LYS A 106 -5.48 -12.16 -5.66
CA LYS A 106 -6.46 -11.74 -6.68
C LYS A 106 -7.17 -10.44 -6.29
N GLN A 107 -7.56 -10.26 -5.01
CA GLN A 107 -8.17 -9.02 -4.54
C GLN A 107 -7.19 -7.85 -4.61
N TRP A 108 -5.94 -8.05 -4.16
CA TRP A 108 -4.89 -7.04 -4.30
C TRP A 108 -4.67 -6.63 -5.75
N LYS A 109 -4.44 -7.60 -6.65
CA LYS A 109 -4.30 -7.35 -8.08
C LYS A 109 -5.52 -6.67 -8.69
N GLY A 110 -6.70 -6.91 -8.15
CA GLY A 110 -7.96 -6.31 -8.58
C GLY A 110 -8.00 -4.78 -8.48
N LEU A 111 -7.24 -4.16 -7.57
CA LEU A 111 -7.22 -2.71 -7.36
C LEU A 111 -6.70 -1.91 -8.56
N ILE A 112 -5.79 -2.49 -9.35
CA ILE A 112 -5.23 -1.86 -10.55
C ILE A 112 -5.39 -2.81 -11.71
N ASN A 113 -6.11 -2.35 -12.75
CA ASN A 113 -6.27 -3.12 -13.97
C ASN A 113 -4.90 -3.36 -14.63
N GLY A 114 -4.60 -4.62 -14.96
CA GLY A 114 -3.28 -4.97 -15.51
C GLY A 114 -2.13 -4.78 -14.51
N SER A 115 -2.39 -4.87 -13.21
CA SER A 115 -1.32 -4.97 -12.21
C SER A 115 -0.44 -6.21 -12.45
N SER A 116 0.81 -6.10 -12.02
CA SER A 116 1.84 -7.13 -12.21
C SER A 116 2.48 -7.46 -10.86
N LEU A 117 2.84 -8.72 -10.63
CA LEU A 117 3.61 -9.17 -9.46
C LEU A 117 4.43 -10.40 -9.88
N GLN A 118 5.60 -10.63 -9.27
CA GLN A 118 6.27 -11.93 -9.40
C GLN A 118 5.38 -13.03 -8.77
N GLU A 119 5.54 -14.28 -9.22
CA GLU A 119 4.49 -15.31 -9.04
C GLU A 119 4.49 -16.02 -7.68
N ASN A 120 5.64 -16.09 -6.98
CA ASN A 120 5.82 -17.06 -5.90
C ASN A 120 5.51 -16.51 -4.50
N CYS A 121 6.33 -15.61 -3.95
CA CYS A 121 6.00 -15.01 -2.66
C CYS A 121 4.70 -14.20 -2.74
N ASN A 122 3.84 -14.33 -1.73
CA ASN A 122 2.56 -13.65 -1.65
C ASN A 122 2.31 -13.07 -0.26
N ARG A 123 3.37 -12.56 0.39
CA ARG A 123 3.26 -12.00 1.74
C ARG A 123 2.43 -10.73 1.69
N GLN A 124 1.36 -10.69 2.49
CA GLN A 124 0.46 -9.53 2.54
C GLN A 124 0.06 -9.16 3.96
N GLY A 125 -0.48 -7.96 4.11
CA GLY A 125 -1.05 -7.43 5.33
C GLY A 125 -0.49 -6.06 5.69
N PHE A 126 -0.18 -5.84 6.97
CA PHE A 126 0.40 -4.60 7.49
C PHE A 126 1.91 -4.71 7.69
N ASN A 127 2.63 -3.61 7.47
CA ASN A 127 4.09 -3.50 7.60
C ASN A 127 4.82 -4.65 6.88
N VAL A 128 4.36 -4.96 5.67
CA VAL A 128 4.85 -6.06 4.85
C VAL A 128 6.22 -5.70 4.29
N ARG A 129 7.17 -6.60 4.50
CA ARG A 129 8.56 -6.53 4.05
C ARG A 129 9.08 -7.96 3.91
N GLY A 130 10.26 -8.10 3.31
CA GLY A 130 10.94 -9.39 3.31
C GLY A 130 11.46 -9.82 4.68
N ASP A 131 11.65 -11.12 4.88
CA ASP A 131 12.11 -11.73 6.14
C ASP A 131 13.64 -11.69 6.32
N THR A 132 14.37 -11.10 5.37
CA THR A 132 15.82 -10.94 5.45
C THR A 132 16.28 -10.20 6.72
N THR A 133 17.24 -10.80 7.43
CA THR A 133 17.98 -10.15 8.54
C THR A 133 19.21 -9.39 8.04
N ASN A 134 19.61 -9.59 6.78
CA ASN A 134 20.73 -8.87 6.18
C ASN A 134 20.38 -7.37 6.01
N PRO A 135 21.12 -6.44 6.65
CA PRO A 135 20.80 -5.01 6.61
C PRO A 135 20.89 -4.39 5.21
N VAL A 136 21.69 -4.95 4.31
CA VAL A 136 21.81 -4.51 2.92
C VAL A 136 20.54 -4.88 2.17
N HIS A 137 20.15 -6.15 2.21
CA HIS A 137 18.91 -6.65 1.58
C HIS A 137 17.67 -5.93 2.15
N TYR A 138 17.66 -5.66 3.45
CA TYR A 138 16.57 -4.89 4.06
C TYR A 138 16.39 -3.51 3.41
N LYS A 139 17.47 -2.82 3.00
CA LYS A 139 17.36 -1.49 2.37
C LYS A 139 16.89 -1.55 0.92
N VAL A 140 17.28 -2.59 0.19
CA VAL A 140 17.09 -2.66 -1.26
C VAL A 140 15.81 -3.37 -1.68
N THR A 141 15.10 -4.03 -0.76
CA THR A 141 13.86 -4.75 -1.06
C THR A 141 12.62 -3.88 -0.97
N VAL A 142 11.57 -4.25 -1.72
CA VAL A 142 10.28 -3.58 -1.63
C VAL A 142 9.60 -3.86 -0.30
N LYS A 143 8.84 -2.89 0.18
CA LYS A 143 8.06 -2.97 1.42
C LYS A 143 6.85 -2.06 1.33
N VAL A 144 5.77 -2.42 2.01
CA VAL A 144 4.50 -1.67 2.02
C VAL A 144 3.91 -1.61 3.43
N ARG A 145 3.24 -0.52 3.76
CA ARG A 145 2.54 -0.39 5.06
C ARG A 145 1.24 -1.16 5.09
N LEU A 146 0.57 -1.26 3.95
CA LEU A 146 -0.59 -2.10 3.73
C LEU A 146 -0.59 -2.58 2.28
N GLY A 147 -0.56 -3.89 2.05
CA GLY A 147 -0.53 -4.43 0.68
C GLY A 147 0.01 -5.84 0.60
N ILE A 148 0.51 -6.20 -0.58
CA ILE A 148 1.19 -7.45 -0.90
C ILE A 148 2.56 -7.17 -1.49
N VAL A 149 3.54 -8.01 -1.16
CA VAL A 149 4.86 -8.06 -1.78
C VAL A 149 5.10 -9.45 -2.38
N ALA A 150 5.91 -9.52 -3.42
CA ALA A 150 6.22 -10.76 -4.14
C ALA A 150 7.64 -10.74 -4.72
N ASN A 151 8.17 -11.93 -4.96
CA ASN A 151 9.39 -12.26 -5.73
C ASN A 151 9.22 -13.62 -6.43
N GLU A 152 10.21 -14.00 -7.24
CA GLU A 152 10.30 -15.28 -7.94
C GLU A 152 10.83 -16.41 -7.06
N GLN A 153 11.38 -16.14 -5.88
CA GLN A 153 11.77 -17.19 -4.94
C GLN A 153 10.57 -17.67 -4.12
N ASN A 154 10.66 -18.91 -3.63
CA ASN A 154 9.68 -19.44 -2.69
C ASN A 154 9.75 -18.74 -1.32
N GLU A 155 10.93 -18.27 -0.96
CA GLU A 155 11.20 -17.54 0.28
C GLU A 155 10.90 -16.05 0.06
N CYS A 156 10.13 -15.46 0.98
CA CYS A 156 9.76 -14.05 0.96
C CYS A 156 10.87 -13.15 1.54
N ASP A 157 12.15 -13.45 1.29
CA ASP A 157 13.28 -12.76 1.91
C ASP A 157 13.61 -11.44 1.21
N THR A 158 13.60 -11.47 -0.12
CA THR A 158 13.99 -10.34 -0.97
C THR A 158 12.90 -10.03 -2.00
N PRO A 159 11.76 -9.46 -1.58
CA PRO A 159 10.72 -9.09 -2.52
C PRO A 159 11.14 -7.91 -3.41
N ASP A 160 10.78 -7.98 -4.69
CA ASP A 160 11.11 -6.96 -5.71
C ASP A 160 9.86 -6.33 -6.35
N SER A 161 8.69 -6.92 -6.12
CA SER A 161 7.40 -6.41 -6.58
C SER A 161 6.43 -6.18 -5.43
N PHE A 162 5.57 -5.18 -5.57
CA PHE A 162 4.52 -4.90 -4.59
C PHE A 162 3.26 -4.36 -5.24
N LEU A 163 2.14 -4.50 -4.54
CA LEU A 163 0.93 -3.75 -4.77
C LEU A 163 0.37 -3.31 -3.42
N GLY A 164 0.23 -2.00 -3.20
CA GLY A 164 -0.21 -1.50 -1.91
C GLY A 164 0.01 -0.02 -1.68
N LEU A 165 -0.01 0.35 -0.40
CA LEU A 165 0.07 1.71 0.11
C LEU A 165 1.24 1.82 1.09
N GLY A 166 1.84 3.01 1.15
CA GLY A 166 2.98 3.26 2.02
C GLY A 166 4.22 2.48 1.59
N ALA A 167 4.51 2.51 0.30
CA ALA A 167 5.59 1.70 -0.28
C ALA A 167 6.97 2.36 -0.18
N GLY A 168 8.02 1.55 -0.24
CA GLY A 168 9.42 1.97 -0.17
C GLY A 168 10.39 0.86 -0.58
N GLY A 169 11.68 1.17 -0.54
CA GLY A 169 12.77 0.29 -1.00
C GLY A 169 13.69 1.00 -2.00
N ASP A 170 14.99 0.71 -1.94
CA ASP A 170 15.97 1.15 -2.94
C ASP A 170 16.11 0.11 -4.06
N LEU A 171 15.50 0.40 -5.20
CA LEU A 171 15.43 -0.53 -6.31
C LEU A 171 16.59 -0.38 -7.31
N ASN A 172 17.65 0.37 -6.96
CA ASN A 172 18.82 0.52 -7.83
C ASN A 172 19.47 -0.82 -8.20
N HIS A 173 19.44 -1.79 -7.28
CA HIS A 173 19.99 -3.13 -7.50
C HIS A 173 19.27 -3.89 -8.63
N LEU A 174 17.99 -3.60 -8.88
CA LEU A 174 17.21 -4.24 -9.93
C LEU A 174 17.67 -3.88 -11.34
N LYS A 175 18.34 -2.74 -11.54
CA LYS A 175 18.95 -2.43 -12.85
C LYS A 175 20.00 -3.43 -13.26
N ILE A 176 20.76 -3.93 -12.29
CA ILE A 176 21.82 -4.90 -12.54
C ILE A 176 21.20 -6.30 -12.65
N ALA A 177 20.27 -6.63 -11.75
CA ALA A 177 19.67 -7.96 -11.69
C ALA A 177 18.65 -8.24 -12.81
N CYS A 178 17.88 -7.24 -13.23
CA CYS A 178 16.69 -7.40 -14.06
C CYS A 178 16.71 -6.59 -15.36
N GLY A 179 17.83 -5.93 -15.66
CA GLY A 179 18.07 -5.20 -16.90
C GLY A 179 17.91 -3.68 -16.79
N SER A 180 18.41 -2.97 -17.80
CA SER A 180 18.52 -1.49 -17.80
C SER A 180 17.19 -0.75 -17.70
N ASP A 181 16.09 -1.39 -18.12
CA ASP A 181 14.74 -0.80 -18.14
C ASP A 181 14.03 -0.89 -16.78
N SER A 182 14.72 -1.42 -15.77
CA SER A 182 14.27 -1.54 -14.39
C SER A 182 14.09 -0.17 -13.71
N HIS A 183 13.05 -0.08 -12.88
CA HIS A 183 12.75 1.15 -12.13
C HIS A 183 13.57 1.20 -10.85
N THR A 184 14.24 2.34 -10.62
CA THR A 184 15.14 2.53 -9.48
C THR A 184 14.49 3.09 -8.23
N SER A 185 13.20 3.47 -8.31
CA SER A 185 12.51 4.07 -7.17
C SER A 185 11.09 3.53 -7.01
N ALA A 186 10.78 3.15 -5.76
CA ALA A 186 9.43 2.81 -5.38
C ALA A 186 8.51 4.03 -5.39
N ASN A 187 7.31 3.88 -5.97
CA ASN A 187 6.20 4.81 -5.73
C ASN A 187 5.69 4.67 -4.30
N ALA A 188 4.90 5.62 -3.79
CA ALA A 188 4.35 5.55 -2.42
C ALA A 188 3.07 4.71 -2.33
N ALA A 189 2.33 4.57 -3.43
CA ALA A 189 1.13 3.75 -3.53
C ALA A 189 0.86 3.36 -4.99
N GLY A 190 0.38 2.13 -5.17
CA GLY A 190 0.08 1.55 -6.48
C GLY A 190 0.75 0.21 -6.65
N ASN A 191 1.41 0.00 -7.80
CA ASN A 191 2.03 -1.27 -8.16
C ASN A 191 3.43 -1.07 -8.76
N ILE A 192 4.41 -1.84 -8.27
CA ILE A 192 5.69 -2.06 -8.95
C ILE A 192 5.87 -3.54 -9.18
N ALA A 193 6.36 -3.89 -10.37
CA ALA A 193 6.82 -5.23 -10.66
C ALA A 193 7.95 -5.19 -11.69
N GLN A 194 8.94 -6.04 -11.51
CA GLN A 194 10.13 -6.17 -12.35
C GLN A 194 10.54 -7.65 -12.36
N CYS A 195 11.60 -8.00 -13.08
CA CYS A 195 12.23 -9.33 -12.95
C CYS A 195 11.27 -10.49 -13.28
N SER A 196 10.77 -10.52 -14.53
CA SER A 196 9.84 -11.58 -15.01
C SER A 196 8.51 -11.66 -14.25
N ALA A 197 7.93 -10.52 -13.90
CA ALA A 197 6.62 -10.44 -13.28
C ALA A 197 5.48 -10.84 -14.25
N ASP A 198 4.36 -11.32 -13.68
CA ASP A 198 3.26 -11.98 -14.40
C ASP A 198 2.52 -11.11 -15.44
N ASN A 199 2.70 -9.78 -15.40
CA ASN A 199 2.20 -8.86 -16.43
C ASN A 199 3.25 -7.81 -16.83
N GLY A 200 4.50 -8.24 -16.88
CA GLY A 200 5.65 -7.43 -17.29
C GLY A 200 6.05 -6.36 -16.28
N ASN A 201 7.02 -5.53 -16.66
CA ASN A 201 7.51 -4.44 -15.82
C ASN A 201 6.42 -3.38 -15.62
N LYS A 202 6.22 -2.94 -14.38
CA LYS A 202 5.24 -1.93 -14.00
C LYS A 202 5.80 -0.95 -12.98
N ASN A 203 5.36 0.30 -13.09
CA ASN A 203 5.46 1.33 -12.07
C ASN A 203 4.21 2.22 -12.11
N ALA A 204 3.08 1.62 -11.74
CA ALA A 204 1.79 2.28 -11.69
C ALA A 204 1.68 3.09 -10.39
N ARG A 205 1.69 4.42 -10.51
CA ARG A 205 1.45 5.35 -9.40
C ARG A 205 -0.04 5.60 -9.29
N ALA A 206 -0.65 5.14 -8.20
CA ALA A 206 -2.08 5.30 -7.98
C ALA A 206 -2.34 6.33 -6.88
N MET A 207 -3.53 6.94 -6.92
CA MET A 207 -4.07 7.64 -5.76
C MET A 207 -4.78 6.60 -4.90
N ALA A 208 -4.35 6.43 -3.66
CA ALA A 208 -4.84 5.38 -2.78
C ALA A 208 -5.58 5.93 -1.56
N TYR A 209 -6.54 5.17 -1.06
CA TYR A 209 -7.46 5.58 0.00
C TYR A 209 -7.58 4.48 1.03
N ILE A 210 -7.59 4.86 2.31
CA ILE A 210 -7.92 3.98 3.43
C ILE A 210 -9.12 4.57 4.14
N LEU A 211 -10.18 3.76 4.24
CA LEU A 211 -11.37 4.07 5.03
C LEU A 211 -11.62 2.96 6.05
N VAL A 212 -12.27 3.30 7.15
CA VAL A 212 -12.59 2.34 8.21
C VAL A 212 -14.03 2.52 8.69
N ARG A 213 -14.60 1.47 9.30
CA ARG A 213 -15.90 1.52 9.98
C ARG A 213 -15.99 0.51 11.12
#